data_AF-D8DUK4-F1
#
_entry.id   AF-D8DUK4-F1
#
_cell.length_a   1.000
_cell.length_b   1.000
_cell.length_c   1.000
_cell.angle_alpha   90.00
_cell.angle_beta   90.00
_cell.angle_gamma   90.00
#
_symmetry.space_group_name_H-M   'P 1'
#
loop_
_entity.id
_entity.type
_entity.pdbx_description
1 polymer ?
#
loop_
_entity_poly.entity_id
_entity_poly.type
_entity_poly.pdbx_seq_one_letter_code
_entity_poly.pdbx_strand_id
1 'polypeptide(L)' 'MSPKYLTVICKKNSQKTANEWITEYTVADIIHYLQNTNMTIKEIADKVGFPNTSFFGKYVKEHLGCTPIEYRYK' A
#
# COMPACT_ATOMS: atom_id res chain seq x y z
N MET A 1 -2.46 -19.07 3.52
CA MET A 1 -2.92 -18.72 2.15
C MET A 1 -2.07 -17.55 1.67
N SER A 2 -1.32 -17.73 0.58
CA SER A 2 -0.34 -16.74 0.11
C SER A 2 -1.03 -15.63 -0.71
N PRO A 3 -0.63 -14.34 -0.59
CA PRO A 3 -1.27 -13.17 -1.21
C PRO A 3 -1.35 -13.14 -2.74
N LYS A 4 -0.77 -14.13 -3.43
CA LYS A 4 -0.77 -14.28 -4.89
C LYS A 4 -2.17 -14.42 -5.52
N TYR A 5 -3.22 -14.63 -4.72
CA TYR A 5 -4.56 -14.95 -5.20
C TYR A 5 -5.37 -13.72 -5.66
N LEU A 6 -5.10 -12.52 -5.15
CA LEU A 6 -5.89 -11.33 -5.47
C LEU A 6 -5.51 -10.67 -6.81
N THR A 7 -4.27 -10.86 -7.26
CA THR A 7 -3.76 -10.25 -8.51
C THR A 7 -4.36 -10.86 -9.78
N VAL A 8 -4.87 -12.10 -9.70
CA VAL A 8 -5.35 -12.84 -10.89
C VAL A 8 -6.82 -12.57 -11.21
N ILE A 9 -7.68 -12.35 -10.21
CA ILE A 9 -9.14 -12.28 -10.40
C ILE A 9 -9.59 -10.93 -11.00
N CYS A 10 -8.83 -9.88 -10.77
CA CYS A 10 -9.19 -8.50 -11.04
C CYS A 10 -9.03 -8.04 -12.52
N LYS A 11 -8.48 -8.86 -13.41
CA LYS A 11 -8.00 -8.41 -14.72
C LYS A 11 -9.04 -8.33 -15.86
N LYS A 12 -10.30 -8.76 -15.69
CA LYS A 12 -11.13 -9.14 -16.86
C LYS A 12 -12.23 -8.18 -17.34
N ASN A 13 -12.60 -7.07 -16.66
CA ASN A 13 -13.86 -6.40 -17.08
C ASN A 13 -14.05 -4.86 -16.92
N SER A 14 -13.04 -4.04 -16.59
CA SER A 14 -13.36 -2.64 -16.18
C SER A 14 -12.59 -1.48 -16.82
N GLN A 15 -11.78 -1.69 -17.87
CA GLN A 15 -10.88 -0.70 -18.49
C GLN A 15 -9.84 -0.03 -17.55
N LYS A 16 -10.04 -0.06 -16.23
CA LYS A 16 -8.99 -0.14 -15.21
C LYS A 16 -8.86 -1.60 -14.81
N THR A 17 -7.64 -2.11 -14.70
CA THR A 17 -7.45 -3.44 -14.09
C THR A 17 -7.79 -3.31 -12.62
N ALA A 18 -8.44 -4.29 -11.98
CA ALA A 18 -8.70 -4.12 -10.56
C ALA A 18 -7.44 -4.16 -9.68
N ASN A 19 -6.25 -4.41 -10.25
CA ASN A 19 -4.99 -4.06 -9.61
C ASN A 19 -4.81 -2.54 -9.45
N GLU A 20 -5.21 -1.71 -10.42
CA GLU A 20 -5.12 -0.25 -10.29
C GLU A 20 -6.06 0.27 -9.21
N TRP A 21 -7.28 -0.28 -9.13
CA TRP A 21 -8.19 0.02 -8.02
C TRP A 21 -7.62 -0.40 -6.67
N ILE A 22 -7.07 -1.62 -6.56
CA ILE A 22 -6.40 -2.08 -5.34
C ILE A 22 -5.25 -1.14 -4.99
N THR A 23 -4.41 -0.76 -5.95
CA THR A 23 -3.31 0.18 -5.75
C THR A 23 -3.80 1.52 -5.24
N GLU A 24 -4.81 2.11 -5.87
CA GLU A 24 -5.38 3.41 -5.52
C GLU A 24 -5.95 3.41 -4.10
N TYR A 25 -6.77 2.42 -3.75
CA TYR A 25 -7.30 2.24 -2.40
C TYR A 25 -6.20 1.96 -1.37
N THR A 26 -5.23 1.12 -1.72
CA THR A 26 -4.10 0.78 -0.83
C THR A 26 -3.26 2.02 -0.52
N VAL A 27 -2.96 2.86 -1.53
CA VAL A 27 -2.22 4.10 -1.33
C VAL A 27 -3.02 5.08 -0.47
N ALA A 28 -4.33 5.22 -0.70
CA ALA A 28 -5.20 6.05 0.12
C ALA A 28 -5.22 5.62 1.59
N ASP A 29 -5.34 4.31 1.85
CA ASP A 29 -5.28 3.74 3.20
C ASP A 29 -3.92 4.00 3.86
N ILE A 30 -2.83 3.83 3.12
CA ILE A 30 -1.48 4.10 3.62
C ILE A 30 -1.32 5.56 4.03
N ILE A 31 -1.76 6.50 3.19
CA ILE A 31 -1.77 7.93 3.52
C ILE A 31 -2.58 8.17 4.80
N HIS A 32 -3.78 7.60 4.87
CA HIS A 32 -4.66 7.74 6.02
C HIS A 32 -3.98 7.25 7.31
N TYR A 33 -3.36 6.07 7.30
CA TYR A 33 -2.65 5.54 8.46
C TYR A 33 -1.42 6.36 8.83
N LEU A 34 -0.67 6.86 7.85
CA LEU A 34 0.51 7.68 8.11
C LEU A 34 0.16 9.03 8.76
N GLN A 35 -0.97 9.64 8.37
CA GLN A 35 -1.38 10.96 8.85
C GLN A 35 -2.24 10.93 10.11
N ASN A 36 -3.15 9.95 10.22
CA ASN A 36 -4.21 9.97 11.23
C ASN A 36 -3.97 9.02 12.40
N THR A 37 -2.86 8.28 12.40
CA THR A 37 -2.56 7.32 13.46
C THR A 37 -1.13 7.47 13.96
N ASN A 38 -0.85 6.89 15.12
CA ASN A 38 0.49 6.72 15.68
C ASN A 38 1.08 5.32 15.40
N MET A 39 0.48 4.56 14.48
CA MET A 39 0.95 3.22 14.14
C MET A 39 2.36 3.27 13.56
N THR A 40 3.25 2.40 13.99
CA THR A 40 4.59 2.27 13.43
C THR A 40 4.54 1.85 11.96
N ILE A 41 5.58 2.17 11.20
CA ILE A 41 5.67 1.78 9.78
C ILE A 41 5.53 0.26 9.59
N LYS A 42 5.98 -0.53 10.57
CA LYS A 42 5.81 -1.99 10.59
C LYS A 42 4.35 -2.39 10.74
N GLU A 43 3.63 -1.82 11.70
CA GLU A 43 2.21 -2.14 11.90
C GLU A 43 1.35 -1.71 10.71
N ILE A 44 1.68 -0.59 10.07
CA ILE A 44 1.01 -0.16 8.83
C ILE A 44 1.28 -1.17 7.71
N ALA A 45 2.54 -1.58 7.50
CA ALA A 45 2.90 -2.58 6.51
C ALA A 45 2.17 -3.91 6.74
N ASP A 46 2.11 -4.39 7.99
CA ASP A 46 1.38 -5.60 8.36
C ASP A 46 -0.12 -5.45 8.10
N LYS A 47 -0.72 -4.29 8.41
CA LYS A 47 -2.15 -4.01 8.24
C LYS A 47 -2.58 -3.95 6.78
N VAL A 48 -1.76 -3.37 5.91
CA VAL A 48 -2.00 -3.33 4.45
C VAL A 48 -1.50 -4.58 3.72
N GLY A 49 -1.01 -5.59 4.45
CA GLY A 49 -0.69 -6.91 3.92
C GLY A 49 0.68 -7.03 3.23
N PHE A 50 1.62 -6.13 3.52
CA PHE A 50 2.98 -6.20 3.01
C PHE A 50 3.82 -7.20 3.80
N PRO A 51 4.69 -7.97 3.13
CA PRO A 51 5.49 -9.01 3.77
C PRO A 51 6.60 -8.46 4.68
N ASN A 52 7.06 -7.23 4.44
CA ASN A 52 7.97 -6.52 5.32
C ASN A 52 7.99 -5.01 5.02
N THR A 53 8.60 -4.25 5.93
CA THR A 53 8.76 -2.80 5.86
C THR A 53 9.60 -2.33 4.68
N SER A 54 10.54 -3.14 4.18
CA SER A 54 11.38 -2.78 3.02
C SER A 54 10.57 -2.75 1.72
N PHE A 55 9.73 -3.76 1.47
CA PHE A 55 8.82 -3.77 0.32
C PHE A 55 7.78 -2.66 0.43
N PHE A 56 7.23 -2.46 1.63
CA PHE A 56 6.32 -1.35 1.91
C PHE A 56 6.96 0.02 1.61
N GLY A 57 8.17 0.25 2.12
CA GLY A 57 8.90 1.49 1.90
C GLY A 57 9.22 1.75 0.43
N LYS A 58 9.59 0.70 -0.33
CA LYS A 58 9.78 0.81 -1.78
C LYS A 58 8.47 1.15 -2.49
N TYR A 59 7.39 0.47 -2.16
CA TYR A 59 6.06 0.71 -2.73
C TYR A 59 5.58 2.14 -2.48
N VAL A 60 5.69 2.61 -1.23
CA VAL A 60 5.35 3.98 -0.85
C VAL A 60 6.20 5.00 -1.59
N LYS A 61 7.52 4.79 -1.70
CA LYS A 61 8.40 5.68 -2.45
C LYS A 61 8.04 5.75 -3.94
N GLU A 62 7.64 4.63 -4.53
CA GLU A 62 7.23 4.54 -5.94
C GLU A 62 5.91 5.28 -6.22
N HIS A 63 4.95 5.25 -5.28
CA HIS A 63 3.63 5.85 -5.46
C HIS A 63 3.50 7.28 -4.91
N LEU A 64 4.17 7.59 -3.80
CA LEU A 64 4.10 8.87 -3.08
C LEU A 64 5.35 9.75 -3.29
N GLY A 65 6.37 9.24 -4.00
CA GLY A 65 7.60 9.97 -4.31
C GLY A 65 8.55 10.16 -3.13
N CYS A 66 8.19 9.71 -1.93
CA CYS A 66 8.98 9.81 -0.71
C CYS A 66 8.77 8.58 0.18
N THR A 67 9.66 8.37 1.14
CA THR A 67 9.56 7.24 2.07
C THR A 67 8.39 7.44 3.05
N PRO A 68 7.84 6.36 3.64
CA PRO A 68 6.77 6.47 4.63
C PRO A 68 7.13 7.34 5.84
N ILE A 69 8.42 7.32 6.22
CA ILE A 69 8.96 8.12 7.32
C ILE A 69 8.97 9.59 6.91
N GLU A 70 9.53 9.92 5.74
CA GLU A 70 9.51 11.29 5.21
C GLU A 70 8.07 11.81 5.09
N TYR A 71 7.13 11.01 4.59
CA TYR A 71 5.73 11.40 4.46
C TYR A 71 5.08 11.72 5.81
N ARG A 72 5.48 11.04 6.89
CA ARG A 72 4.94 11.28 8.23
C ARG A 72 5.49 12.53 8.90
N TYR A 73 6.76 12.85 8.64
CA TYR A 73 7.44 14.02 9.21
C TYR A 73 7.39 15.25 8.30
N LYS A 74 6.66 15.17 7.19
CA LYS A 74 6.41 16.28 6.27
C LYS A 74 5.21 17.09 6.74
#